data_AF-T1CF46-F1
#
_entry.id   AF-T1CF46-F1
#
_cell.length_a   1.000
_cell.length_b   1.000
_cell.length_c   1.000
_cell.angle_alpha   90.00
_cell.angle_beta   90.00
_cell.angle_gamma   90.00
#
_symmetry.space_group_name_H-M   'P 1'
#
loop_
_entity.id
_entity.type
_entity.pdbx_description
1 polymer ?
#
loop_
_entity_poly.entity_id
_entity_poly.type
_entity_poly.pdbx_seq_one_letter_code
_entity_poly.pdbx_strand_id
1 'polypeptide(L)'
;SVSIEIAWNKDTMETLYIVHEPEITDFEKEEIKLISKNMEQIVRSSKNLPVDFSTKDIEAIIDSYMKSKRTKIPKNSIDKYKYFIQRDYEGFGPIDPIIRDPYVEDISCNGIGIPIFIEHKRHGALRTNILFPTKLFLDSYVIRLAQLCGKEISMNDPIMDGTFPQGHRI
;
A
#
# COMPACT_ATOMS: atom_id res chain seq x y z
N SER A 1 -3.58 -10.10 10.77
CA SER A 1 -2.12 -9.95 10.73
C SER A 1 -1.67 -10.05 9.28
N VAL A 2 -0.50 -9.49 8.96
CA VAL A 2 0.14 -9.70 7.66
C VAL A 2 1.11 -10.86 7.79
N SER A 3 1.13 -11.76 6.82
CA SER A 3 2.12 -12.84 6.76
C SER A 3 2.55 -13.12 5.33
N ILE A 4 3.76 -13.65 5.18
CA ILE A 4 4.34 -14.04 3.90
C ILE A 4 4.45 -15.55 3.89
N GLU A 5 4.02 -16.17 2.80
CA GLU A 5 4.13 -17.59 2.54
C GLU A 5 4.86 -17.82 1.22
N ILE A 6 5.84 -18.72 1.22
CA ILE A 6 6.48 -19.18 -0.01
C ILE A 6 5.99 -20.60 -0.29
N ALA A 7 5.21 -20.76 -1.35
CA ALA A 7 4.48 -21.99 -1.63
C ALA A 7 4.75 -22.51 -3.04
N TRP A 8 4.88 -23.82 -3.18
CA TRP A 8 4.97 -24.48 -4.49
C TRP A 8 3.58 -24.66 -5.10
N ASN A 9 3.35 -24.07 -6.26
CA ASN A 9 2.15 -24.29 -7.05
C ASN A 9 2.36 -25.49 -7.98
N LYS A 10 1.60 -26.57 -7.76
CA LYS A 10 1.70 -27.81 -8.53
C LYS A 10 1.15 -27.68 -9.95
N ASP A 11 0.22 -26.77 -10.19
CA ASP A 11 -0.44 -26.63 -11.49
C ASP A 11 0.43 -25.83 -12.45
N THR A 12 1.07 -24.78 -11.96
CA THR A 12 1.98 -23.94 -12.74
C THR A 12 3.45 -24.39 -12.65
N MET A 13 3.75 -25.33 -11.76
CA MET A 13 5.11 -25.81 -11.48
C MET A 13 6.07 -24.66 -11.13
N GLU A 14 5.57 -23.70 -10.34
CA GLU A 14 6.31 -22.50 -9.95
C GLU A 14 6.26 -22.30 -8.42
N THR A 15 7.31 -21.71 -7.87
CA THR A 15 7.30 -21.23 -6.48
C THR A 15 6.70 -19.83 -6.45
N LEU A 16 5.75 -19.61 -5.54
CA LEU A 16 5.04 -18.34 -5.38
C LEU A 16 5.41 -17.65 -4.07
N TYR A 17 5.46 -16.33 -4.13
CA TYR A 17 5.52 -15.46 -2.96
C TYR A 17 4.14 -14.90 -2.66
N ILE A 18 3.50 -15.37 -1.59
CA ILE A 18 2.11 -15.05 -1.28
C ILE A 18 2.08 -14.11 -0.08
N VAL A 19 1.58 -12.89 -0.32
CA VAL A 19 1.28 -11.93 0.74
C VAL A 19 -0.15 -12.17 1.21
N HIS A 20 -0.29 -12.46 2.50
CA HIS A 20 -1.57 -12.58 3.19
C HIS A 20 -1.83 -11.29 3.98
N GLU A 21 -2.77 -10.47 3.51
CA GLU A 21 -3.26 -9.28 4.23
C GLU A 21 -4.58 -9.60 4.97
N PRO A 22 -4.98 -8.78 5.96
CA PRO A 22 -6.29 -8.93 6.59
C PRO A 22 -7.43 -8.83 5.57
N GLU A 23 -8.31 -9.82 5.56
CA GLU A 23 -9.50 -9.78 4.71
C GLU A 23 -10.44 -8.64 5.12
N ILE A 24 -10.86 -7.86 4.13
CA ILE A 24 -11.85 -6.79 4.29
C ILE A 24 -13.02 -7.01 3.34
N THR A 25 -14.22 -6.73 3.85
CA THR A 25 -15.45 -6.72 3.06
C THR A 25 -15.51 -5.48 2.15
N ASP A 26 -16.37 -5.50 1.13
CA ASP A 26 -16.60 -4.32 0.28
C ASP A 26 -17.07 -3.10 1.08
N PHE A 27 -17.85 -3.33 2.14
CA PHE A 27 -18.27 -2.27 3.06
C PHE A 27 -17.07 -1.66 3.80
N GLU A 28 -16.22 -2.49 4.40
CA GLU A 28 -15.00 -2.02 5.09
C GLU A 28 -14.08 -1.27 4.11
N LYS A 29 -13.95 -1.75 2.87
CA LYS A 29 -13.14 -1.11 1.82
C LYS A 29 -13.64 0.30 1.47
N GLU A 30 -14.95 0.48 1.31
CA GLU A 30 -15.52 1.81 1.04
C GLU A 30 -15.41 2.74 2.25
N GLU A 31 -15.54 2.21 3.48
CA GLU A 31 -15.30 3.02 4.69
C GLU A 31 -13.85 3.49 4.78
N ILE A 32 -12.88 2.60 4.59
CA ILE A 32 -11.44 2.93 4.56
C ILE A 32 -11.18 4.04 3.55
N LYS A 33 -11.68 3.90 2.32
CA LYS A 33 -11.53 4.90 1.26
C LYS A 33 -12.11 6.26 1.64
N LEU A 34 -13.27 6.30 2.29
CA LEU A 34 -13.87 7.55 2.76
C LEU A 34 -13.05 8.20 3.88
N ILE A 35 -12.51 7.40 4.80
CA ILE A 35 -11.64 7.87 5.88
C ILE A 35 -10.35 8.45 5.30
N SER A 36 -9.67 7.73 4.39
CA SER A 36 -8.46 8.20 3.70
C SER A 36 -8.70 9.52 2.95
N LYS A 37 -9.84 9.66 2.25
CA LYS A 37 -10.18 10.91 1.57
C LYS A 37 -10.39 12.08 2.54
N ASN A 38 -11.03 11.84 3.69
CA ASN A 38 -11.19 12.87 4.71
C ASN A 38 -9.83 13.29 5.29
N MET A 39 -8.94 12.32 5.53
CA MET A 39 -7.57 12.56 5.97
C MET A 39 -6.80 13.44 4.98
N GLU A 40 -6.84 13.15 3.67
CA GLU A 40 -6.24 14.01 2.64
C GLU A 40 -6.79 15.44 2.64
N GLN A 41 -8.11 15.61 2.87
CA GLN A 41 -8.72 16.93 2.96
C GLN A 41 -8.27 17.72 4.18
N ILE A 42 -8.12 17.05 5.33
CA ILE A 42 -7.60 17.66 6.55
C ILE A 42 -6.16 18.14 6.33
N VAL A 43 -5.31 17.32 5.68
CA VAL A 43 -3.93 17.66 5.34
C VAL A 43 -3.87 18.87 4.42
N ARG A 44 -4.64 18.87 3.33
CA ARG A 44 -4.68 20.01 2.39
C ARG A 44 -5.17 21.31 3.04
N SER A 45 -6.08 21.20 4.00
CA SER A 45 -6.68 22.36 4.67
C SER A 45 -5.81 22.89 5.81
N SER A 46 -4.94 22.06 6.38
CA SER A 46 -4.02 22.45 7.45
C SER A 46 -2.67 22.89 6.88
N LYS A 47 -2.34 24.17 7.04
CA LYS A 47 -1.02 24.68 6.64
C LYS A 47 0.16 24.12 7.48
N ASN A 48 -0.13 23.49 8.63
CA ASN A 48 0.85 23.14 9.66
C ASN A 48 0.68 21.73 10.29
N LEU A 49 -0.05 20.80 9.66
CA LEU A 49 -0.02 19.40 10.14
C LEU A 49 1.26 18.71 9.64
N PRO A 50 1.89 17.84 10.45
CA PRO A 50 2.95 16.98 9.95
C PRO A 50 2.39 16.11 8.81
N VAL A 51 3.18 15.97 7.75
CA VAL A 51 2.90 15.10 6.60
C VAL A 51 2.85 13.62 7.02
N ASP A 52 3.42 13.32 8.19
CA ASP A 52 3.49 11.99 8.78
C ASP A 52 2.48 11.88 9.92
N PHE A 53 1.52 10.96 9.81
CA PHE A 53 0.55 10.70 10.86
C PHE A 53 1.11 9.63 11.78
N SER A 54 0.93 9.79 13.09
CA SER A 54 1.20 8.68 14.01
C SER A 54 0.02 7.71 14.01
N THR A 55 0.25 6.47 14.48
CA THR A 55 -0.84 5.51 14.75
C THR A 55 -1.97 6.12 15.59
N LYS A 56 -1.64 7.01 16.53
CA LYS A 56 -2.62 7.72 17.37
C LYS A 56 -3.43 8.75 16.60
N ASP A 57 -2.84 9.40 15.62
CA ASP A 57 -3.56 10.38 14.79
C ASP A 57 -4.55 9.66 13.87
N ILE A 58 -4.15 8.53 13.28
CA ILE A 58 -5.05 7.67 12.51
C ILE A 58 -6.20 7.14 13.38
N GLU A 59 -5.91 6.69 14.60
CA GLU A 59 -6.93 6.31 15.57
C GLU A 59 -7.94 7.44 15.83
N ALA A 60 -7.45 8.65 16.08
CA ALA A 60 -8.30 9.81 16.33
C ALA A 60 -9.17 10.17 15.11
N ILE A 61 -8.64 10.03 13.89
CA ILE A 61 -9.39 10.27 12.65
C ILE A 61 -10.50 9.23 12.47
N ILE A 62 -10.19 7.94 12.68
CA ILE A 62 -11.17 6.85 12.61
C ILE A 62 -12.27 7.08 13.66
N ASP A 63 -11.90 7.43 14.90
CA ASP A 63 -12.84 7.74 15.98
C ASP A 63 -13.75 8.94 15.64
N SER A 64 -13.18 9.99 15.06
CA SER A 64 -13.93 11.17 14.62
C SER A 64 -14.92 10.81 13.50
N TYR A 65 -14.48 10.01 12.53
CA TYR A 65 -15.32 9.52 11.44
C TYR A 65 -16.52 8.71 11.97
N MET A 66 -16.27 7.76 12.89
CA MET A 66 -17.32 6.97 13.53
C MET A 66 -18.37 7.85 14.25
N LYS A 67 -17.90 8.82 15.03
CA LYS A 67 -18.79 9.77 15.73
C LYS A 67 -19.66 10.55 14.76
N SER A 68 -19.08 11.02 13.65
CA SER A 68 -19.81 11.83 12.65
C SER A 68 -20.93 11.05 11.94
N LYS A 69 -20.71 9.75 11.68
CA LYS A 69 -21.66 8.89 10.97
C LYS A 69 -22.73 8.29 11.87
N ARG A 70 -22.61 8.43 13.20
CA ARG A 70 -23.44 7.71 14.19
C ARG A 70 -23.44 6.20 13.98
N THR A 71 -22.38 5.67 13.36
CA THR A 71 -22.15 4.25 13.13
C THR A 71 -21.07 3.76 14.10
N LYS A 72 -21.13 2.48 14.46
CA LYS A 72 -20.06 1.81 15.20
C LYS A 72 -19.36 0.87 14.25
N ILE A 73 -18.08 1.14 13.98
CA ILE A 73 -17.22 0.15 13.34
C ILE A 73 -17.00 -0.96 14.39
N PRO A 74 -17.19 -2.23 14.02
CA PRO A 74 -16.85 -3.34 14.90
C PRO A 74 -15.40 -3.23 15.40
N LYS A 75 -15.14 -3.48 16.68
CA LYS A 75 -13.77 -3.34 17.25
C LYS A 75 -12.74 -4.18 16.50
N ASN A 76 -13.12 -5.34 15.98
CA ASN A 76 -12.29 -6.21 15.17
C ASN A 76 -11.96 -5.66 13.77
N SER A 77 -12.70 -4.66 13.28
CA SER A 77 -12.44 -3.99 12.01
C SER A 77 -11.50 -2.80 12.17
N ILE A 78 -11.45 -2.18 13.36
CA ILE A 78 -10.59 -1.02 13.64
C ILE A 78 -9.12 -1.30 13.31
N ASP A 79 -8.59 -2.46 13.71
CA ASP A 79 -7.18 -2.79 13.43
C ASP A 79 -6.93 -3.04 11.94
N LYS A 80 -7.91 -3.55 11.20
CA LYS A 80 -7.83 -3.65 9.74
C LYS A 80 -7.78 -2.26 9.10
N TYR A 81 -8.60 -1.33 9.59
CA TYR A 81 -8.68 0.01 9.01
C TYR A 81 -7.38 0.76 9.23
N LYS A 82 -6.84 0.69 10.46
CA LYS A 82 -5.51 1.22 10.76
C LYS A 82 -4.47 0.64 9.82
N TYR A 83 -4.45 -0.68 9.67
CA TYR A 83 -3.50 -1.35 8.80
C TYR A 83 -3.56 -0.80 7.37
N PHE A 84 -4.73 -0.80 6.73
CA PHE A 84 -4.85 -0.33 5.35
C PHE A 84 -4.58 1.17 5.20
N ILE A 85 -5.01 2.00 6.16
CA ILE A 85 -4.71 3.44 6.14
C ILE A 85 -3.21 3.70 6.28
N GLN A 86 -2.54 3.05 7.23
CA GLN A 86 -1.08 3.17 7.40
C GLN A 86 -0.34 2.68 6.16
N ARG A 87 -0.68 1.49 5.68
CA ARG A 87 -0.13 0.90 4.45
C ARG A 87 -0.28 1.86 3.26
N ASP A 88 -1.45 2.48 3.11
CA ASP A 88 -1.80 3.31 1.96
C ASP A 88 -1.48 4.80 2.13
N TYR A 89 -1.10 5.27 3.31
CA TYR A 89 -0.75 6.67 3.52
C TYR A 89 0.73 6.86 3.86
N GLU A 90 1.21 6.16 4.89
CA GLU A 90 2.60 6.21 5.36
C GLU A 90 3.50 5.21 4.63
N GLY A 91 2.92 4.07 4.24
CA GLY A 91 3.63 2.97 3.59
C GLY A 91 3.73 3.12 2.08
N PHE A 92 4.06 1.99 1.45
CA PHE A 92 4.18 1.88 -0.01
C PHE A 92 2.93 1.30 -0.68
N GLY A 93 1.77 1.32 -0.02
CA GLY A 93 0.52 0.80 -0.56
C GLY A 93 0.59 -0.72 -0.78
N PRO A 94 0.08 -1.27 -1.90
CA PRO A 94 0.00 -2.71 -2.10
C PRO A 94 1.33 -3.48 -2.00
N ILE A 95 2.49 -2.83 -2.25
CA ILE A 95 3.81 -3.48 -2.15
C ILE A 95 4.46 -3.31 -0.77
N ASP A 96 3.84 -2.58 0.15
CA ASP A 96 4.39 -2.32 1.48
C ASP A 96 4.78 -3.60 2.25
N PRO A 97 4.00 -4.71 2.21
CA PRO A 97 4.43 -5.97 2.81
C PRO A 97 5.72 -6.54 2.19
N ILE A 98 5.90 -6.36 0.88
CA ILE A 98 7.08 -6.83 0.14
C ILE A 98 8.30 -5.99 0.51
N ILE A 99 8.16 -4.66 0.55
CA ILE A 99 9.26 -3.74 0.89
C ILE A 99 9.76 -3.96 2.32
N ARG A 100 8.86 -4.33 3.24
CA ARG A 100 9.22 -4.62 4.64
C ARG A 100 9.91 -5.97 4.82
N ASP A 101 9.89 -6.85 3.82
CA ASP A 101 10.53 -8.15 3.91
C ASP A 101 12.05 -8.01 3.67
N PRO A 102 12.90 -8.27 4.69
CA PRO A 102 14.36 -8.15 4.56
C PRO A 102 14.99 -9.18 3.61
N TYR A 103 14.23 -10.18 3.16
CA TYR A 103 14.68 -11.17 2.20
C TYR A 103 14.39 -10.82 0.74
N VAL A 104 13.65 -9.74 0.48
CA VAL A 104 13.44 -9.23 -0.87
C VAL A 104 14.55 -8.23 -1.21
N GLU A 105 15.16 -8.40 -2.38
CA GLU A 105 16.22 -7.52 -2.90
C GLU A 105 15.65 -6.52 -3.90
N ASP A 106 14.87 -7.00 -4.87
CA ASP A 106 14.28 -6.19 -5.93
C ASP A 106 12.78 -6.48 -6.08
N ILE A 107 12.03 -5.47 -6.52
CA ILE A 107 10.60 -5.56 -6.83
C ILE A 107 10.38 -5.04 -8.25
N SER A 108 9.73 -5.85 -9.10
CA SER A 108 9.48 -5.54 -10.50
C SER A 108 7.98 -5.52 -10.80
N CYS A 109 7.49 -4.41 -11.34
CA CYS A 109 6.12 -4.26 -11.83
C CYS A 109 6.12 -4.02 -13.35
N ASN A 110 5.74 -5.03 -14.12
CA ASN A 110 5.86 -5.02 -15.58
C ASN A 110 4.61 -4.50 -16.32
N GLY A 111 3.56 -4.10 -15.60
CA GLY A 111 2.38 -3.47 -16.18
C GLY A 111 1.06 -3.96 -15.60
N ILE A 112 -0.03 -3.58 -16.27
CA ILE A 112 -1.40 -3.81 -15.83
C ILE A 112 -1.77 -5.28 -16.03
N GLY A 113 -2.42 -5.88 -15.04
CA GLY A 113 -2.84 -7.28 -15.07
C GLY A 113 -1.69 -8.28 -15.00
N ILE A 114 -0.44 -7.80 -14.89
CA ILE A 114 0.74 -8.62 -14.72
C ILE A 114 1.08 -8.65 -13.23
N PRO A 115 1.27 -9.83 -12.63
CA PRO A 115 1.71 -9.93 -11.24
C PRO A 115 3.05 -9.22 -11.01
N ILE A 116 3.22 -8.71 -9.79
CA ILE A 116 4.51 -8.21 -9.34
C ILE A 116 5.45 -9.40 -9.19
N PHE A 117 6.70 -9.20 -9.60
CA PHE A 117 7.80 -10.15 -9.39
C PHE A 117 8.78 -9.58 -8.39
N ILE A 118 9.46 -10.46 -7.67
CA ILE A 118 10.50 -10.10 -6.71
C ILE A 118 11.76 -10.90 -6.96
N GLU A 119 12.91 -10.36 -6.55
CA GLU A 119 14.14 -11.14 -6.36
C GLU A 119 14.30 -11.45 -4.88
N HIS A 120 14.19 -12.73 -4.50
CA HIS A 120 14.26 -13.17 -3.12
C HIS A 120 15.61 -13.82 -2.81
N LYS A 121 16.32 -13.34 -1.78
CA LYS A 121 17.69 -13.76 -1.39
C LYS A 121 17.95 -15.27 -1.35
N ARG A 122 16.92 -16.05 -1.02
CA ARG A 122 17.01 -17.51 -0.87
C ARG A 122 16.35 -18.31 -1.99
N HIS A 123 15.45 -17.70 -2.75
CA HIS A 123 14.56 -18.43 -3.65
C HIS A 123 14.63 -17.91 -5.09
N GLY A 124 15.43 -16.88 -5.35
CA GLY A 124 15.57 -16.26 -6.66
C GLY A 124 14.34 -15.46 -7.05
N ALA A 125 14.13 -15.35 -8.36
CA ALA A 125 12.94 -14.71 -8.92
C ALA A 125 11.65 -15.46 -8.56
N LEU A 126 10.71 -14.76 -7.90
CA LEU A 126 9.40 -15.29 -7.54
C LEU A 126 8.27 -14.41 -8.05
N ARG A 127 7.19 -15.04 -8.50
CA ARG A 127 5.93 -14.38 -8.83
C ARG A 127 5.11 -14.16 -7.56
N THR A 128 4.49 -12.99 -7.43
CA THR A 128 3.62 -12.68 -6.28
C THR A 128 2.12 -12.88 -6.59
N ASN A 129 1.28 -12.80 -5.56
CA ASN A 129 -0.18 -12.70 -5.70
C ASN A 129 -0.70 -11.26 -5.87
N ILE A 130 0.19 -10.26 -5.92
CA ILE A 130 -0.19 -8.85 -6.06
C ILE A 130 -0.13 -8.46 -7.54
N LEU A 131 -1.18 -7.79 -8.03
CA LEU A 131 -1.24 -7.23 -9.37
C LEU A 131 -2.05 -5.93 -9.38
N PHE A 132 -1.81 -5.10 -10.39
CA PHE A 132 -2.58 -3.87 -10.60
C PHE A 132 -3.65 -4.08 -11.68
N PRO A 133 -4.95 -4.01 -11.33
CA PRO A 133 -6.02 -4.45 -12.24
C PRO A 133 -6.33 -3.45 -13.35
N THR A 134 -5.99 -2.17 -13.17
CA THR A 134 -6.37 -1.10 -14.11
C THR A 134 -5.24 -0.10 -14.32
N LYS A 135 -5.22 0.51 -15.51
CA LYS A 135 -4.33 1.63 -15.83
C LYS A 135 -4.46 2.78 -14.85
N LEU A 136 -5.68 3.19 -14.54
CA LEU A 136 -5.95 4.30 -13.63
C LEU A 136 -5.32 4.08 -12.25
N PHE A 137 -5.44 2.85 -11.72
CA PHE A 137 -4.83 2.51 -10.44
C PHE A 137 -3.30 2.58 -10.53
N LEU A 138 -2.71 1.92 -11.53
CA LEU A 138 -1.25 1.89 -11.69
C LEU A 138 -0.68 3.29 -11.88
N ASP A 139 -1.25 4.11 -12.77
CA ASP A 139 -0.81 5.49 -13.01
C ASP A 139 -0.83 6.32 -11.71
N SER A 140 -1.93 6.26 -10.95
CA SER A 140 -2.06 6.98 -9.68
C SER A 140 -1.03 6.50 -8.65
N TYR A 141 -0.72 5.21 -8.68
CA TYR A 141 0.22 4.58 -7.77
C TYR A 141 1.67 4.98 -8.09
N VAL A 142 2.08 4.99 -9.36
CA VAL A 142 3.41 5.43 -9.79
C VAL A 142 3.61 6.91 -9.44
N ILE A 143 2.59 7.77 -9.64
CA ILE A 143 2.65 9.19 -9.23
C ILE A 143 2.87 9.31 -7.72
N ARG A 144 2.19 8.50 -6.91
CA ARG A 144 2.37 8.50 -5.46
C ARG A 144 3.80 8.08 -5.07
N LEU A 145 4.35 7.04 -5.69
CA LEU A 145 5.73 6.62 -5.42
C LEU A 145 6.73 7.74 -5.77
N ALA A 146 6.54 8.44 -6.88
CA ALA A 146 7.35 9.61 -7.23
C ALA A 146 7.28 10.70 -6.15
N GLN A 147 6.07 11.02 -5.67
CA GLN A 147 5.87 12.02 -4.61
C GLN A 147 6.56 11.61 -3.30
N LEU A 148 6.55 10.33 -2.94
CA LEU A 148 7.27 9.81 -1.77
C LEU A 148 8.81 9.98 -1.90
N CYS A 149 9.34 10.00 -3.12
CA CYS A 149 10.74 10.36 -3.40
C CYS A 149 10.98 11.88 -3.48
N GLY A 150 9.96 12.71 -3.28
CA GLY A 150 10.05 14.16 -3.50
C GLY A 150 10.20 14.55 -4.97
N LYS A 151 9.77 13.68 -5.89
CA LYS A 151 9.84 13.88 -7.34
C LYS A 151 8.47 13.99 -7.96
N GLU A 152 8.41 14.62 -9.12
CA GLU A 152 7.22 14.68 -9.95
C GLU A 152 7.50 13.95 -11.26
N ILE A 153 6.52 13.17 -11.72
CA ILE A 153 6.54 12.53 -13.04
C ILE A 153 5.35 13.03 -13.84
N SER A 154 5.51 13.11 -15.15
CA SER A 154 4.44 13.58 -16.03
C SER A 154 4.45 12.84 -17.35
N MET A 155 3.42 13.05 -18.17
CA MET A 155 3.41 12.52 -19.54
C MET A 155 4.59 13.03 -20.39
N ASN A 156 5.11 14.21 -20.07
CA ASN A 156 6.24 14.81 -20.79
C ASN A 156 7.61 14.39 -20.21
N ASP A 157 7.63 13.90 -18.98
CA ASP A 157 8.81 13.38 -18.31
C ASP A 157 8.45 12.10 -17.52
N PRO A 158 8.31 10.96 -18.23
CA PRO A 158 7.74 9.74 -17.66
C PRO A 158 8.80 8.84 -16.99
N ILE A 159 10.08 9.17 -17.09
CA ILE A 159 11.19 8.36 -16.54
C ILE A 159 11.69 9.02 -15.27
N MET A 160 11.83 8.23 -14.20
CA MET A 160 12.31 8.70 -12.90
C MET A 160 13.19 7.62 -12.27
N ASP A 161 14.23 8.08 -11.58
CA ASP A 161 15.11 7.27 -10.72
C ASP A 161 15.18 8.02 -9.38
N GLY A 162 14.87 7.38 -8.27
CA GLY A 162 14.73 8.04 -6.97
C GLY A 162 15.20 7.18 -5.80
N THR A 163 15.48 7.84 -4.69
CA THR A 163 15.73 7.16 -3.41
C THR A 163 14.70 7.65 -2.41
N PHE A 164 13.98 6.71 -1.81
CA PHE A 164 13.05 7.01 -0.72
C PHE A 164 13.81 7.44 0.54
N PRO A 165 13.21 8.21 1.45
CA PRO A 165 13.84 8.64 2.70
C PRO A 165 14.39 7.47 3.55
N GLN A 166 13.77 6.29 3.44
CA GLN A 166 14.18 5.07 4.14
C GLN A 166 15.37 4.33 3.47
N GLY A 167 15.85 4.82 2.31
CA GLY A 167 17.03 4.30 1.61
C GLY A 167 16.77 3.34 0.45
N HIS A 168 15.52 2.90 0.24
CA HIS A 168 15.13 2.09 -0.92
C HIS A 168 15.24 2.92 -2.21
N ARG A 169 15.62 2.28 -3.33
CA ARG A 169 15.69 2.93 -4.65
C ARG A 169 14.53 2.46 -5.55
N ILE A 170 14.05 3.36 -6.40
CA ILE A 170 13.01 3.11 -7.42
C ILE A 170 13.45 3.65 -8.77
#